data_AF-A0A7L4KJA6-F1
#
_entry.id   AF-A0A7L4KJA6-F1
#
_cell.length_a   1.000
_cell.length_b   1.000
_cell.length_c   1.000
_cell.angle_alpha   90.00
_cell.angle_beta   90.00
_cell.angle_gamma   90.00
#
_symmetry.space_group_name_H-M   'P 1'
#
loop_
_entity.id
_entity.type
_entity.pdbx_description
1 polymer ?
#
loop_
_entity_poly.entity_id
_entity_poly.type
_entity_poly.pdbx_seq_one_letter_code
_entity_poly.pdbx_strand_id
1 'polypeptide(L)'
;VADAQYGLYVWPCAVVLAQFLWAHREDLPGKRVLEVGAGAGLPGVLAARCGAEVILSDSEELPRCLRHCRHSCRLNGLPHVPVLGLTWGRLAPPLLTLPPLDIILGSDVFFDPK
;
A
#
# COMPACT_ATOMS: atom_id res chain seq x y z
N VAL A 1 -20.65 2.04 3.59
CA VAL A 1 -19.98 2.46 2.34
C VAL A 1 -18.91 3.43 2.77
N ALA A 2 -17.64 2.99 2.81
CA ALA A 2 -16.54 3.87 3.15
C ALA A 2 -16.47 5.01 2.14
N ASP A 3 -16.37 6.25 2.62
CA ASP A 3 -16.26 7.43 1.76
C ASP A 3 -14.97 7.33 0.95
N ALA A 4 -15.05 7.53 -0.36
CA ALA A 4 -13.89 7.54 -1.25
C ALA A 4 -12.83 8.59 -0.85
N GLN A 5 -13.18 9.55 -0.01
CA GLN A 5 -12.26 10.54 0.57
C GLN A 5 -11.23 9.92 1.52
N TYR A 6 -11.55 8.83 2.23
CA TYR A 6 -10.64 8.25 3.22
C TYR A 6 -9.32 7.76 2.61
N GLY A 7 -9.35 7.25 1.38
CA GLY A 7 -8.14 6.79 0.67
C GLY A 7 -7.33 7.90 -0.02
N LEU A 8 -7.70 9.17 0.14
CA LEU A 8 -7.03 10.33 -0.48
C LEU A 8 -6.16 11.12 0.50
N TYR A 9 -6.16 10.73 1.78
CA TYR A 9 -5.44 11.39 2.86
C TYR A 9 -4.29 10.53 3.37
N VAL A 10 -3.22 11.17 3.84
CA VAL A 10 -2.14 10.51 4.57
C VAL A 10 -2.53 10.49 6.04
N TRP A 11 -2.98 9.33 6.53
CA TRP A 11 -3.40 9.18 7.92
C TRP A 11 -2.21 9.16 8.90
N PRO A 12 -2.42 9.51 10.18
CA PRO A 12 -1.34 9.59 11.16
C PRO A 12 -0.53 8.30 11.32
N CYS A 13 -1.15 7.11 11.31
CA CYS A 13 -0.39 5.86 11.44
C CYS A 13 0.45 5.57 10.21
N ALA A 14 0.08 6.06 9.02
CA ALA A 14 0.91 5.94 7.83
C ALA A 14 2.23 6.69 7.98
N VAL A 15 2.20 7.86 8.63
CA VAL A 15 3.42 8.64 8.93
C VAL A 15 4.30 7.91 9.93
N VAL A 16 3.72 7.38 11.01
CA VAL A 16 4.46 6.63 12.04
C VAL A 16 5.07 5.35 11.47
N LEU A 17 4.31 4.59 10.68
CA LEU A 17 4.80 3.37 10.03
C LEU A 17 5.92 3.69 9.02
N ALA A 18 5.79 4.77 8.25
CA ALA A 18 6.85 5.21 7.36
C ALA A 18 8.12 5.59 8.14
N GLN A 19 8.02 6.30 9.26
CA GLN A 19 9.18 6.60 10.10
C GLN A 19 9.84 5.34 10.66
N PHE A 20 9.04 4.34 11.06
CA PHE A 20 9.56 3.04 11.49
C PHE A 20 10.32 2.33 10.36
N LEU A 21 9.73 2.25 9.17
CA LEU A 21 10.39 1.66 7.99
C LEU A 21 11.66 2.41 7.63
N TRP A 22 11.67 3.74 7.73
CA TRP A 22 12.88 4.54 7.52
C TRP A 22 13.98 4.21 8.53
N ALA A 23 13.63 4.06 9.81
CA ALA A 23 14.58 3.69 10.85
C ALA A 23 15.23 2.32 10.59
N HIS A 24 14.48 1.38 10.01
CA HIS A 24 14.89 0.02 9.68
C HIS A 24 15.18 -0.20 8.17
N ARG A 25 15.45 0.88 7.42
CA ARG A 25 15.55 0.83 5.96
C ARG A 25 16.64 -0.08 5.41
N GLU A 26 17.64 -0.42 6.22
CA GLU A 26 18.74 -1.32 5.83
C GLU A 26 18.28 -2.77 5.65
N ASP A 27 17.14 -3.15 6.25
CA ASP A 27 16.57 -4.50 6.15
C ASP A 27 15.58 -4.67 4.98
N LEU A 28 15.24 -3.57 4.29
CA LEU A 28 14.24 -3.52 3.23
C LEU A 28 14.71 -3.93 1.82
N PRO A 29 15.98 -3.74 1.40
CA PRO A 29 16.41 -4.09 0.06
C PRO A 29 16.08 -5.53 -0.34
N GLY A 30 15.40 -5.70 -1.48
CA GLY A 30 15.01 -7.01 -2.01
C GLY A 30 13.87 -7.72 -1.26
N LYS A 31 13.30 -7.13 -0.20
CA LYS A 31 12.10 -7.67 0.46
C LYS A 31 10.88 -7.48 -0.43
N ARG A 32 10.06 -8.52 -0.55
CA ARG A 32 8.77 -8.47 -1.24
C ARG A 32 7.71 -8.01 -0.26
N VAL A 33 7.15 -6.83 -0.53
CA VAL A 33 6.26 -6.13 0.39
C VAL A 33 4.89 -5.95 -0.27
N LEU A 34 3.82 -6.30 0.44
CA LEU A 34 2.46 -5.91 0.08
C LEU A 34 1.96 -4.88 1.08
N GLU A 35 1.45 -3.74 0.61
CA GLU A 35 0.65 -2.84 1.44
C GLU A 35 -0.84 -3.05 1.17
N VAL A 36 -1.60 -3.37 2.22
CA VAL A 36 -3.07 -3.51 2.17
C VAL A 36 -3.74 -2.25 2.68
N GLY A 37 -4.74 -1.75 1.94
CA GLY A 37 -5.39 -0.48 2.27
C GLY A 37 -4.44 0.72 2.16
N ALA A 38 -3.68 0.76 1.06
CA ALA A 38 -2.58 1.71 0.88
C ALA A 38 -3.03 3.18 0.86
N GLY A 39 -4.23 3.50 0.39
CA GLY A 39 -4.71 4.88 0.24
C GLY A 39 -3.73 5.73 -0.58
N ALA A 40 -3.13 6.74 0.07
CA ALA A 40 -2.09 7.59 -0.52
C ALA A 40 -0.73 6.87 -0.74
N GLY A 41 -0.52 5.72 -0.10
CA GLY A 41 0.59 4.80 -0.31
C GLY A 41 1.91 5.18 0.37
N LEU A 42 1.89 6.04 1.39
CA LEU A 42 3.12 6.58 1.99
C LEU A 42 4.10 5.49 2.50
N PRO A 43 3.68 4.49 3.32
CA PRO A 43 4.58 3.45 3.81
C PRO A 43 5.20 2.62 2.69
N GLY A 44 4.39 2.13 1.75
CA GLY A 44 4.89 1.31 0.65
C GLY A 44 5.71 2.11 -0.37
N VAL A 45 5.37 3.37 -0.65
CA VAL A 45 6.21 4.26 -1.47
C VAL A 45 7.58 4.45 -0.83
N LEU A 46 7.65 4.68 0.49
CA LEU A 46 8.93 4.77 1.19
C LEU A 46 9.71 3.46 1.11
N ALA A 47 9.06 2.32 1.38
CA ALA A 47 9.70 1.02 1.30
C ALA A 47 10.31 0.77 -0.09
N ALA A 48 9.59 1.13 -1.16
CA ALA A 48 10.08 1.03 -2.53
C ALA A 48 11.29 1.94 -2.78
N ARG A 49 11.27 3.17 -2.24
CA ARG A 49 12.44 4.08 -2.30
C ARG A 49 13.64 3.56 -1.52
N CYS A 50 13.42 2.70 -0.53
CA CYS A 50 14.47 2.00 0.21
C CYS A 50 14.90 0.67 -0.43
N GLY A 51 14.42 0.34 -1.63
CA GLY A 51 14.86 -0.83 -2.40
C GLY A 51 14.05 -2.11 -2.19
N ALA A 52 12.90 -2.04 -1.51
CA ALA A 52 11.96 -3.16 -1.46
C ALA A 52 11.21 -3.35 -2.78
N GLU A 53 10.83 -4.59 -3.08
CA GLU A 53 9.94 -4.95 -4.17
C GLU A 53 8.49 -4.82 -3.70
N VAL A 54 7.88 -3.67 -3.95
CA VAL A 54 6.58 -3.30 -3.37
C VAL A 54 5.43 -3.55 -4.35
N ILE A 55 4.34 -4.09 -3.81
CA ILE A 55 3.01 -4.07 -4.41
C ILE A 55 2.10 -3.26 -3.49
N LEU A 56 1.44 -2.24 -4.03
CA LEU A 56 0.42 -1.50 -3.29
C LEU A 56 -0.96 -2.06 -3.62
N SER A 57 -1.86 -2.06 -2.64
CA SER A 57 -3.23 -2.50 -2.86
C SER A 57 -4.25 -1.69 -2.07
N ASP A 58 -5.43 -1.53 -2.66
CA ASP A 58 -6.59 -0.91 -2.02
C ASP A 58 -7.87 -1.54 -2.58
N SER A 59 -9.04 -1.20 -2.04
CA SER A 59 -10.32 -1.78 -2.44
C SER A 59 -10.55 -1.62 -3.95
N GLU A 60 -10.84 -2.72 -4.65
CA GLU A 60 -11.21 -2.71 -6.06
C GLU A 60 -12.51 -1.93 -6.30
N GLU A 61 -13.37 -1.88 -5.27
CA GLU A 61 -14.63 -1.14 -5.29
C GLU A 61 -14.43 0.39 -5.26
N LEU A 62 -13.20 0.85 -5.00
CA LEU A 62 -12.83 2.27 -4.96
C LEU A 62 -11.78 2.61 -6.04
N PRO A 63 -12.13 2.63 -7.34
CA PRO A 63 -11.18 2.93 -8.42
C PRO A 63 -10.49 4.30 -8.29
N ARG A 64 -11.11 5.26 -7.57
CA ARG A 64 -10.50 6.55 -7.28
C ARG A 64 -9.26 6.41 -6.39
N CYS A 65 -9.32 5.58 -5.35
CA CYS A 65 -8.18 5.31 -4.45
C CYS A 65 -7.05 4.64 -5.21
N LEU A 66 -7.34 3.63 -6.05
CA LEU A 66 -6.34 2.99 -6.90
C LEU A 66 -5.66 3.98 -7.87
N ARG A 67 -6.42 4.88 -8.50
CA ARG A 67 -5.84 5.93 -9.37
C ARG A 67 -4.99 6.93 -8.59
N HIS A 68 -5.43 7.32 -7.39
CA HIS A 68 -4.70 8.23 -6.52
C HIS A 68 -3.37 7.60 -6.07
N CYS A 69 -3.40 6.35 -5.62
CA CYS A 69 -2.20 5.59 -5.26
C CYS A 69 -1.21 5.51 -6.44
N ARG A 70 -1.67 5.15 -7.65
CA ARG A 70 -0.83 5.17 -8.88
C ARG A 70 -0.27 6.56 -9.20
N HIS A 71 -1.01 7.62 -8.91
CA HIS A 71 -0.53 8.99 -9.09
C HIS A 71 0.57 9.33 -8.08
N SER A 72 0.38 8.96 -6.81
CA SER A 72 1.38 9.09 -5.74
C SER A 72 2.69 8.39 -6.11
N CYS A 73 2.64 7.16 -6.61
CA CYS A 73 3.84 6.45 -7.09
C CYS A 73 4.56 7.23 -8.21
N ARG A 74 3.82 7.73 -9.19
CA ARG A 74 4.40 8.51 -10.31
C ARG A 74 5.07 9.80 -9.83
N LEU A 75 4.43 10.54 -8.93
CA LEU A 75 5.01 11.76 -8.34
C LEU A 75 6.29 11.48 -7.55
N ASN A 76 6.43 10.27 -7.01
CA ASN A 76 7.61 9.84 -6.26
C ASN A 76 8.67 9.12 -7.12
N GLY A 77 8.53 9.12 -8.45
CA GLY A 77 9.49 8.50 -9.36
C GLY A 77 9.41 6.97 -9.43
N LEU A 78 8.28 6.39 -9.04
CA LEU A 78 8.05 4.94 -8.96
C LEU A 78 6.91 4.48 -9.90
N PRO A 79 6.92 4.81 -11.20
CA PRO A 79 5.82 4.45 -12.11
C PRO A 79 5.66 2.94 -12.31
N HIS A 80 6.68 2.15 -11.93
CA HIS A 80 6.73 0.70 -12.08
C HIS A 80 6.12 -0.06 -10.90
N VAL A 81 5.86 0.60 -9.76
CA VAL A 81 5.25 -0.06 -8.59
C VAL A 81 3.80 -0.43 -8.92
N PRO A 82 3.45 -1.73 -8.94
CA PRO A 82 2.10 -2.16 -9.25
C PRO A 82 1.12 -1.73 -8.16
N VAL A 83 -0.07 -1.34 -8.60
CA VAL A 83 -1.22 -1.01 -7.72
C VAL A 83 -2.38 -1.90 -8.08
N LEU A 84 -2.71 -2.83 -7.18
CA LEU A 84 -3.72 -3.87 -7.35
C LEU A 84 -5.02 -3.51 -6.64
N GLY A 85 -6.14 -3.92 -7.23
CA GLY A 85 -7.42 -3.96 -6.53
C GLY A 85 -7.47 -5.19 -5.62
N LEU A 86 -7.58 -4.98 -4.32
CA LEU A 86 -7.70 -6.00 -3.29
C LEU A 86 -8.74 -5.55 -2.27
N THR A 87 -9.93 -6.14 -2.37
CA THR A 87 -11.01 -5.91 -1.40
C THR A 87 -10.90 -6.93 -0.27
N TRP A 88 -10.85 -6.46 0.98
CA TRP A 88 -10.82 -7.30 2.17
C TRP A 88 -11.95 -8.34 2.17
N GLY A 89 -11.64 -9.55 2.63
CA GLY A 89 -12.60 -10.67 2.68
C GLY A 89 -12.96 -11.28 1.32
N ARG A 90 -12.41 -10.78 0.20
CA ARG A 90 -12.65 -11.35 -1.14
C ARG A 90 -11.40 -12.03 -1.70
N LEU A 91 -11.56 -13.29 -2.08
CA LEU A 91 -10.58 -14.03 -2.86
C LEU A 91 -10.71 -13.63 -4.34
N ALA A 92 -9.92 -12.64 -4.75
CA ALA A 92 -9.84 -12.22 -6.15
C ALA A 92 -8.61 -12.84 -6.84
N PRO A 93 -8.65 -13.07 -8.18
CA PRO A 93 -7.52 -13.63 -8.91
C PRO A 93 -6.16 -12.96 -8.66
N PRO A 94 -6.05 -11.62 -8.54
CA PRO A 94 -4.76 -10.96 -8.25
C PRO A 94 -4.09 -11.45 -6.96
N LEU A 95 -4.88 -11.78 -5.93
CA LEU A 95 -4.38 -12.30 -4.65
C LEU A 95 -3.77 -13.70 -4.82
N LEU A 96 -4.37 -14.53 -5.67
CA LEU A 96 -3.91 -15.90 -5.94
C LEU A 96 -2.61 -15.95 -6.75
N THR A 97 -2.27 -14.85 -7.44
CA THR A 97 -1.07 -14.73 -8.27
C THR A 97 0.06 -13.94 -7.59
N LEU A 98 -0.11 -13.51 -6.34
CA LEU A 98 0.94 -12.80 -5.64
C LEU A 98 2.17 -13.71 -5.44
N PRO A 99 3.38 -13.15 -5.58
CA PRO A 99 4.59 -13.87 -5.20
C PRO A 99 4.58 -14.10 -3.67
N PRO A 100 5.41 -15.02 -3.15
CA PRO A 100 5.62 -15.10 -1.71
C PRO A 100 6.04 -13.72 -1.16
N LEU A 101 5.44 -13.33 -0.04
CA LEU A 101 5.66 -12.03 0.58
C LEU A 101 6.54 -12.20 1.82
N ASP A 102 7.45 -11.27 2.02
CA ASP A 102 8.28 -11.23 3.22
C ASP A 102 7.65 -10.32 4.28
N ILE A 103 6.93 -9.27 3.86
CA ILE A 103 6.30 -8.26 4.73
C ILE A 103 4.91 -7.89 4.20
N ILE A 104 3.94 -7.76 5.11
CA ILE A 104 2.64 -7.14 4.84
C ILE A 104 2.53 -5.88 5.69
N LEU A 105 2.26 -4.74 5.05
CA LEU A 105 2.04 -3.44 5.68
C LEU A 105 0.54 -3.11 5.72
N GLY A 106 0.10 -2.48 6.80
CA GLY A 106 -1.22 -1.89 6.91
C GLY A 106 -1.19 -0.78 7.95
N SER A 107 -1.63 0.42 7.58
CA SER A 107 -1.70 1.57 8.47
C SER A 107 -3.12 2.13 8.52
N ASP A 108 -3.66 2.31 9.72
CA ASP A 108 -5.07 2.72 9.95
C ASP A 108 -6.10 1.82 9.24
N VAL A 109 -5.84 0.50 9.16
CA VAL A 109 -6.74 -0.47 8.51
C VAL A 109 -7.77 -1.10 9.45
N PHE A 110 -7.68 -0.89 10.76
CA PHE A 110 -8.58 -1.45 11.77
C PHE A 110 -9.55 -0.39 12.31
N PHE A 111 -10.49 0.05 11.48
CA PHE A 111 -11.41 1.15 11.85
C PHE A 111 -12.89 0.83 11.62
N ASP A 112 -13.24 0.02 10.61
CA ASP A 112 -14.61 -0.44 10.36
C ASP A 112 -14.67 -1.96 10.60
N PRO A 113 -15.49 -2.44 11.55
CA PRO A 113 -15.58 -3.86 11.87
C PRO A 113 -16.36 -4.69 10.82
N LYS A 114 -16.88 -4.06 9.76
CA LYS A 114 -17.69 -4.72 8.72
C LYS A 114 -16.87 -5.32 7.60
#